data_AF-A0A838NVT4-F1
#
_entry.id   AF-A0A838NVT4-F1
#
_cell.length_a   1.000
_cell.length_b   1.000
_cell.length_c   1.000
_cell.angle_alpha   90.00
_cell.angle_beta   90.00
_cell.angle_gamma   90.00
#
_symmetry.space_group_name_H-M   'P 1'
#
loop_
_entity.id
_entity.type
_entity.pdbx_description
1 polymer ?
#
loop_
_entity_poly.entity_id
_entity_poly.type
_entity_poly.pdbx_seq_one_letter_code
_entity_poly.pdbx_strand_id
1 'polypeptide(L)'
;MVVRTLNTAAMDCREFREKHFAFVDDTLSGIEVVGLQMHLNECERCARQDAIVRRSLMALRSLPCIEPSPGFSEKLQKRLEEARAADLAASHLVRSRKFAAVVMVTSVVMLGYIALSLKEVDAARHIMLPPVVATLPDSDTASMTTPAPAMVAAVPAGLPIWTAAMFAEQAPVHFASTDLLLTSATR
;
A
#
# COMPACT_ATOMS: atom_id res chain seq x y z
N MET A 1 -35.73 36.69 -11.83
CA MET A 1 -34.43 37.05 -12.41
C MET A 1 -33.43 35.95 -12.01
N VAL A 2 -33.22 34.95 -12.87
CA VAL A 2 -32.33 33.81 -12.59
C VAL A 2 -30.96 34.18 -13.16
N VAL A 3 -30.04 34.62 -12.30
CA VAL A 3 -28.64 34.83 -12.70
C VAL A 3 -28.02 33.44 -12.89
N ARG A 4 -27.97 33.02 -14.15
CA ARG A 4 -27.30 31.80 -14.61
C ARG A 4 -25.87 32.22 -14.97
N THR A 5 -24.96 32.17 -14.02
CA THR A 5 -23.52 32.33 -14.28
C THR A 5 -23.06 31.09 -15.03
N LEU A 6 -22.79 31.24 -16.32
CA LEU A 6 -22.19 30.22 -17.17
C LEU A 6 -20.72 30.09 -16.77
N ASN A 7 -20.35 28.95 -16.19
CA ASN A 7 -18.97 28.57 -15.92
C ASN A 7 -18.55 27.56 -16.98
N THR A 8 -17.54 27.89 -17.78
CA THR A 8 -16.89 26.94 -18.67
C THR A 8 -15.50 26.67 -18.10
N ALA A 9 -15.37 25.48 -17.49
CA ALA A 9 -14.18 24.81 -16.92
C ALA A 9 -13.98 24.84 -15.38
N ALA A 10 -14.66 25.69 -14.61
CA ALA A 10 -14.59 25.66 -13.14
C ALA A 10 -15.90 25.16 -12.49
N MET A 11 -15.82 24.73 -11.23
CA MET A 11 -16.94 24.20 -10.44
C MET A 11 -18.14 25.17 -10.39
N ASP A 12 -19.36 24.64 -10.48
CA ASP A 12 -20.59 25.45 -10.39
C ASP A 12 -21.06 25.64 -8.93
N CYS A 13 -21.92 26.63 -8.68
CA CYS A 13 -22.41 26.91 -7.32
C CYS A 13 -23.28 25.79 -6.73
N ARG A 14 -23.86 24.91 -7.56
CA ARG A 14 -24.69 23.79 -7.08
C ARG A 14 -23.78 22.67 -6.58
N GLU A 15 -22.78 22.30 -7.37
CA GLU A 15 -21.75 21.33 -7.03
C GLU A 15 -21.00 21.78 -5.76
N PHE A 16 -20.66 23.07 -5.63
CA PHE A 16 -20.11 23.61 -4.39
C PHE A 16 -21.02 23.32 -3.19
N ARG A 17 -22.33 23.59 -3.29
CA ARG A 17 -23.28 23.38 -2.19
C ARG A 17 -23.46 21.91 -1.83
N GLU A 18 -23.41 21.02 -2.81
CA GLU A 18 -23.49 19.58 -2.60
C GLU A 18 -22.25 19.05 -1.86
N LYS A 19 -21.07 19.58 -2.21
CA LYS A 19 -19.78 19.16 -1.62
C LYS A 19 -19.36 19.96 -0.39
N HIS A 20 -20.06 21.05 -0.05
CA HIS A 20 -19.65 21.99 1.01
C HIS A 20 -19.55 21.35 2.40
N PHE A 21 -20.45 20.43 2.76
CA PHE A 21 -20.36 19.75 4.06
C PHE A 21 -19.13 18.85 4.15
N ALA A 22 -18.88 18.05 3.11
CA ALA A 22 -17.68 17.21 3.04
C ALA A 22 -16.39 18.03 3.06
N PHE A 23 -16.41 19.24 2.51
CA PHE A 23 -15.31 20.22 2.60
C PHE A 23 -15.09 20.75 4.02
N VAL A 24 -16.17 21.07 4.72
CA VAL A 24 -16.10 21.56 6.11
C VAL A 24 -15.63 20.47 7.06
N ASP A 25 -16.02 19.22 6.81
CA ASP A 25 -15.65 18.05 7.60
C ASP A 25 -14.29 17.42 7.20
N ASP A 26 -13.59 18.01 6.23
CA ASP A 26 -12.28 17.56 5.71
C ASP A 26 -12.28 16.11 5.18
N THR A 27 -13.35 15.74 4.48
CA THR A 27 -13.56 14.39 3.92
C THR A 27 -13.51 14.35 2.38
N LEU A 28 -13.30 15.49 1.73
CA LEU A 28 -13.15 15.58 0.27
C LEU A 28 -11.77 15.12 -0.20
N SER A 29 -11.71 14.68 -1.46
CA SER A 29 -10.42 14.43 -2.11
C SER A 29 -9.66 15.74 -2.37
N GLY A 30 -8.33 15.68 -2.41
CA GLY A 30 -7.49 16.89 -2.59
C GLY A 30 -7.79 17.69 -3.87
N ILE A 31 -8.17 17.02 -4.96
CA ILE A 31 -8.55 17.69 -6.22
C ILE A 31 -9.83 18.50 -6.03
N GLU A 32 -10.81 17.93 -5.32
CA GLU A 32 -12.08 18.60 -5.04
C GLU A 32 -11.90 19.76 -4.06
N VAL A 33 -11.02 19.61 -3.07
CA VAL A 33 -10.64 20.70 -2.15
C VAL A 33 -10.13 21.92 -2.93
N VAL A 34 -9.21 21.72 -3.90
CA VAL A 34 -8.70 22.82 -4.73
C VAL A 34 -9.81 23.45 -5.56
N GLY A 35 -10.67 22.64 -6.18
CA GLY A 35 -11.81 23.13 -6.96
C GLY A 35 -12.78 24.00 -6.14
N LEU A 36 -13.10 23.57 -4.91
CA LEU A 36 -13.95 24.35 -4.00
C LEU A 36 -13.25 25.63 -3.52
N GLN A 37 -11.95 25.58 -3.21
CA GLN A 37 -11.18 26.76 -2.81
C GLN A 37 -11.12 27.81 -3.93
N MET A 38 -10.89 27.39 -5.18
CA MET A 38 -10.96 28.29 -6.33
C MET A 38 -12.34 28.93 -6.45
N HIS A 39 -13.40 28.13 -6.35
CA HIS A 39 -14.77 28.64 -6.40
C HIS A 39 -15.08 29.63 -5.26
N LEU A 40 -14.57 29.41 -4.05
CA LEU A 40 -14.71 30.34 -2.92
C LEU A 40 -14.05 31.69 -3.19
N ASN A 41 -12.89 31.69 -3.86
CA ASN A 41 -12.19 32.92 -4.20
C ASN A 41 -12.90 33.72 -5.32
N GLU A 42 -13.60 33.03 -6.22
CA GLU A 42 -14.26 33.63 -7.37
C GLU A 42 -15.73 34.03 -7.10
N CYS A 43 -16.43 33.31 -6.21
CA CYS A 43 -17.86 33.50 -5.97
C CYS A 43 -18.15 34.07 -4.57
N GLU A 44 -18.40 35.38 -4.49
CA GLU A 44 -18.74 36.06 -3.22
C GLU A 44 -19.97 35.47 -2.51
N ARG A 45 -20.95 34.93 -3.26
CA ARG A 45 -22.15 34.31 -2.68
C ARG A 45 -21.80 33.04 -1.91
N CYS A 46 -20.98 32.17 -2.50
CA CYS A 46 -20.52 30.94 -1.86
C CYS A 46 -19.54 31.24 -0.72
N ALA A 47 -18.67 32.23 -0.88
CA ALA A 47 -17.78 32.70 0.19
C ALA A 47 -18.55 33.18 1.43
N ARG A 48 -19.63 33.95 1.22
CA ARG A 48 -20.49 34.40 2.33
C ARG A 48 -21.18 33.23 3.03
N GLN A 49 -21.64 32.24 2.27
CA GLN A 49 -22.24 31.03 2.83
C GLN A 49 -21.23 30.25 3.69
N ASP A 50 -20.02 30.04 3.18
CA ASP A 50 -18.94 29.36 3.93
C ASP A 50 -18.60 30.10 5.22
N ALA A 51 -18.46 31.43 5.16
CA ALA A 51 -18.19 32.25 6.34
C ALA A 51 -19.29 32.14 7.42
N ILE A 52 -20.56 32.09 7.01
CA ILE A 52 -21.69 31.89 7.94
C ILE A 52 -21.60 30.53 8.62
N VAL A 53 -21.36 29.46 7.85
CA VAL A 53 -21.25 28.09 8.38
C VAL A 53 -20.04 27.95 9.31
N ARG A 54 -18.88 28.48 8.95
CA ARG A 54 -17.69 28.43 9.82
C ARG A 54 -17.92 29.21 11.11
N ARG A 55 -18.56 30.37 11.03
CA ARG A 55 -18.89 31.18 12.23
C ARG A 55 -19.90 30.49 13.13
N SER A 56 -20.92 29.85 12.57
CA SER A 56 -21.89 29.09 13.39
C SER A 56 -21.24 27.88 14.06
N LEU A 57 -20.33 27.18 13.38
CA LEU A 57 -19.55 26.10 13.98
C LEU A 57 -18.63 26.58 15.10
N MET A 58 -17.99 27.75 14.94
CA MET A 58 -17.21 28.35 16.04
C MET A 58 -18.08 28.68 17.25
N ALA A 59 -19.27 29.23 17.04
CA ALA A 59 -20.22 29.48 18.12
C ALA A 59 -20.62 28.16 18.80
N LEU A 60 -20.91 27.10 18.04
CA LEU A 60 -21.26 25.79 18.61
C LEU A 60 -20.11 25.16 19.41
N ARG A 61 -18.88 25.29 18.92
CA ARG A 61 -17.69 24.80 19.63
C ARG A 61 -17.37 25.56 20.91
N SER A 62 -17.95 26.74 21.10
CA SER A 62 -17.80 27.53 22.33
C SER A 62 -18.76 27.12 23.46
N LEU A 63 -19.70 26.21 23.21
CA LEU A 63 -20.57 25.70 24.26
C LEU A 63 -19.78 24.87 25.28
N PRO A 64 -20.23 24.82 26.55
CA PRO A 64 -19.61 23.97 27.55
C PRO A 64 -19.63 22.50 27.10
N CYS A 65 -18.54 21.80 27.38
CA CYS A 65 -18.44 20.38 27.09
C CYS A 65 -19.53 19.63 27.88
N ILE A 66 -20.20 18.68 27.22
CA ILE A 66 -21.17 17.81 27.87
C ILE A 66 -20.40 16.82 28.73
N GLU A 67 -20.63 16.84 30.04
CA GLU A 67 -20.01 15.87 30.96
C GLU A 67 -20.62 14.48 30.71
N PRO A 68 -19.82 13.47 30.34
CA PRO A 68 -20.33 12.12 30.12
C PRO A 68 -20.75 11.47 31.44
N SER A 69 -21.60 10.44 31.37
CA SER A 69 -21.97 9.69 32.58
C SER A 69 -20.77 8.95 33.19
N PRO A 70 -20.76 8.71 34.51
CA PRO A 70 -19.69 7.94 35.15
C PRO A 70 -19.49 6.57 34.47
N GLY A 71 -18.23 6.23 34.17
CA GLY A 71 -17.86 4.99 33.48
C GLY A 71 -18.17 4.94 31.99
N PHE A 72 -18.58 6.05 31.37
CA PHE A 72 -18.86 6.11 29.92
C PHE A 72 -17.63 5.75 29.08
N SER A 73 -16.45 6.27 29.42
CA SER A 73 -15.22 6.02 28.67
C SER A 73 -14.84 4.54 28.63
N GLU A 74 -14.99 3.83 29.76
CA GLU A 74 -14.73 2.40 29.85
C GLU A 74 -15.73 1.59 29.01
N LYS A 75 -17.03 1.92 29.10
CA LYS A 75 -18.07 1.29 28.28
C LYS A 75 -17.85 1.55 26.79
N LEU A 76 -17.44 2.77 26.43
CA LEU A 76 -17.16 3.15 25.05
C LEU A 76 -15.96 2.38 24.51
N GLN A 77 -14.86 2.31 25.27
CA GLN A 77 -13.67 1.58 24.89
C GLN A 77 -13.98 0.09 24.66
N LYS A 78 -14.69 -0.54 25.60
CA LYS A 78 -15.11 -1.94 25.47
C LYS A 78 -15.93 -2.18 24.19
N ARG A 79 -16.91 -1.32 23.91
CA ARG A 79 -17.73 -1.43 22.69
C ARG A 79 -16.91 -1.21 21.41
N LEU A 80 -15.93 -0.31 21.45
CA LEU A 80 -15.06 -0.05 20.30
C LEU A 80 -14.13 -1.24 20.02
N GLU A 81 -13.62 -1.89 21.06
CA GLU A 81 -12.84 -3.12 20.95
C GLU A 81 -13.68 -4.27 20.37
N GLU A 82 -14.91 -4.45 20.87
CA GLU A 82 -15.87 -5.44 20.34
C GLU A 82 -16.18 -5.18 18.85
N ALA A 83 -16.43 -3.93 18.47
CA ALA A 83 -16.69 -3.55 17.08
C ALA A 83 -15.49 -3.81 16.17
N ARG A 84 -14.28 -3.42 16.60
CA ARG A 84 -13.04 -3.69 15.85
C ARG A 84 -12.80 -5.20 15.68
N ALA A 85 -13.04 -5.99 16.72
CA ALA A 85 -12.92 -7.45 16.65
C ALA A 85 -13.92 -8.04 15.65
N ALA A 86 -15.16 -7.56 15.63
CA ALA A 86 -16.17 -7.97 14.67
C ALA A 86 -15.80 -7.63 13.22
N ASP A 87 -15.30 -6.42 12.97
CA ASP A 87 -14.85 -5.99 11.63
C ASP A 87 -13.66 -6.83 11.12
N LEU A 88 -12.70 -7.14 12.00
CA LEU A 88 -11.59 -8.03 11.67
C LEU A 88 -12.07 -9.46 11.38
N ALA A 89 -13.00 -9.99 12.17
CA ALA A 89 -13.57 -11.32 11.91
C ALA A 89 -14.33 -11.37 10.57
N ALA A 90 -15.15 -10.36 10.28
CA ALA A 90 -15.91 -10.26 9.04
C ALA A 90 -14.98 -10.14 7.81
N SER A 91 -13.97 -9.28 7.87
CA SER A 91 -12.99 -9.12 6.79
C SER A 91 -12.15 -10.38 6.58
N HIS A 92 -11.77 -11.09 7.64
CA HIS A 92 -11.03 -12.35 7.53
C HIS A 92 -11.88 -13.44 6.87
N LEU A 93 -13.16 -13.55 7.21
CA LEU A 93 -14.07 -14.52 6.59
C LEU A 93 -14.29 -14.24 5.09
N VAL A 94 -14.54 -12.99 4.73
CA VAL A 94 -14.73 -12.58 3.32
C VAL A 94 -13.44 -12.77 2.52
N ARG A 95 -12.29 -12.38 3.09
CA ARG A 95 -10.98 -12.58 2.46
C ARG A 95 -10.71 -14.06 2.28
N SER A 96 -10.88 -14.87 3.31
CA SER A 96 -10.67 -16.33 3.26
C SER A 96 -11.53 -16.99 2.19
N ARG A 97 -12.83 -16.66 2.09
CA ARG A 97 -13.72 -17.21 1.05
C ARG A 97 -13.29 -16.81 -0.36
N LYS A 98 -12.88 -15.54 -0.56
CA LYS A 98 -12.37 -15.07 -1.87
C LYS A 98 -11.06 -15.76 -2.25
N PHE A 99 -10.11 -15.85 -1.32
CA PHE A 99 -8.83 -16.52 -1.55
C PHE A 99 -9.01 -18.01 -1.81
N ALA A 100 -9.85 -18.71 -1.03
CA ALA A 100 -10.15 -20.13 -1.25
C ALA A 100 -10.79 -20.38 -2.62
N ALA A 101 -11.72 -19.53 -3.05
CA ALA A 101 -12.31 -19.64 -4.38
C ALA A 101 -11.28 -19.45 -5.51
N VAL A 102 -10.39 -18.46 -5.39
CA VAL A 102 -9.33 -18.21 -6.38
C VAL A 102 -8.32 -19.37 -6.42
N VAL A 103 -7.89 -19.89 -5.27
CA VAL A 103 -6.96 -21.02 -5.19
C VAL A 103 -7.57 -22.28 -5.83
N MET A 104 -8.84 -22.56 -5.57
CA MET A 104 -9.52 -23.72 -6.18
C MET A 104 -9.60 -23.61 -7.69
N VAL A 105 -9.99 -22.45 -8.24
CA VAL A 105 -10.09 -22.25 -9.69
C VAL A 105 -8.72 -22.35 -10.36
N THR A 106 -7.71 -21.68 -9.81
CA THR A 106 -6.34 -21.71 -10.38
C THR A 106 -5.74 -23.10 -10.33
N SER A 107 -5.94 -23.85 -9.24
CA SER A 107 -5.48 -25.24 -9.13
C SER A 107 -6.11 -26.15 -10.19
N VAL A 108 -7.44 -26.05 -10.41
CA VAL A 108 -8.13 -26.84 -11.44
C VAL A 108 -7.63 -26.51 -12.84
N VAL A 109 -7.44 -25.23 -13.16
CA VAL A 109 -6.89 -24.79 -14.45
C VAL A 109 -5.47 -25.32 -14.65
N MET A 110 -4.62 -25.22 -13.63
CA MET A 110 -3.24 -25.67 -13.67
C MET A 110 -3.15 -27.19 -13.87
N LEU A 111 -3.94 -27.97 -13.13
CA LEU A 111 -4.02 -29.43 -13.27
C LEU A 111 -4.56 -29.83 -14.65
N GLY A 112 -5.58 -29.13 -15.15
CA GLY A 112 -6.10 -29.35 -16.50
C GLY A 112 -5.04 -29.08 -17.59
N TYR A 113 -4.27 -28.00 -17.44
CA TYR A 113 -3.19 -27.66 -18.37
C TYR A 113 -2.07 -28.72 -18.36
N ILE A 114 -1.65 -29.18 -17.18
CA ILE A 114 -0.64 -30.24 -17.05
C ILE A 114 -1.13 -31.54 -17.69
N ALA A 115 -2.38 -31.94 -17.45
CA ALA A 115 -2.96 -33.15 -18.02
C ALA A 115 -3.03 -33.11 -19.56
N LEU A 116 -3.35 -31.96 -20.14
CA LEU A 116 -3.32 -31.76 -21.60
C LEU A 116 -1.88 -31.82 -22.14
N SER A 117 -0.93 -31.18 -21.47
CA SER A 117 0.48 -31.17 -21.89
C SER A 117 1.10 -32.57 -21.88
N LEU A 118 0.79 -33.40 -20.88
CA LEU A 118 1.29 -34.77 -20.80
C LEU A 118 0.74 -35.67 -21.91
N LYS A 119 -0.51 -35.45 -22.36
CA LYS A 119 -1.08 -36.19 -23.49
C LYS A 119 -0.34 -35.94 -24.81
N GLU A 120 0.14 -34.72 -25.03
CA GLU A 120 0.92 -34.38 -26.23
C GLU A 120 2.32 -35.02 -26.20
N VAL A 121 2.92 -35.18 -25.01
CA VAL A 121 4.25 -35.78 -24.85
C VAL A 121 4.25 -37.27 -25.15
N ASP A 122 3.22 -38.01 -24.74
CA ASP A 122 3.11 -39.47 -25.00
C ASP A 122 2.95 -39.80 -26.50
N ALA A 123 2.45 -38.85 -27.31
CA ALA A 123 2.27 -39.05 -28.75
C ALA A 123 3.59 -38.96 -29.54
N ALA A 124 4.68 -38.45 -28.96
CA ALA A 124 5.90 -38.14 -29.69
C ALA A 124 7.17 -38.69 -29.00
N ARG A 125 7.44 -39.98 -29.24
CA ARG A 125 8.65 -40.48 -29.92
C ARG A 125 9.01 -41.88 -29.41
N HIS A 126 8.74 -42.89 -30.24
CA HIS A 126 9.58 -44.08 -30.26
C HIS A 126 10.95 -43.67 -30.82
N ILE A 127 11.84 -43.16 -29.96
CA ILE A 127 13.23 -42.88 -30.33
C ILE A 127 13.91 -44.24 -30.50
N MET A 128 13.98 -44.73 -31.74
CA MET A 128 14.84 -45.86 -32.10
C MET A 128 16.27 -45.33 -32.17
N LEU A 129 17.07 -45.54 -31.12
CA LEU A 129 18.50 -45.27 -31.18
C LEU A 129 19.21 -46.42 -31.90
N PRO A 130 20.07 -46.14 -32.91
CA PRO A 130 20.91 -47.16 -33.50
C PRO A 130 21.90 -47.71 -32.45
N PRO A 131 22.25 -49.02 -32.51
CA PRO A 131 23.06 -49.65 -31.47
C PRO A 131 24.46 -49.02 -31.42
N VAL A 132 24.80 -48.46 -30.26
CA VAL A 132 26.15 -47.95 -29.97
C VAL A 132 27.05 -49.16 -29.69
N VAL A 133 27.98 -49.45 -30.60
CA VAL A 133 29.05 -50.42 -30.37
C VAL A 133 30.17 -49.71 -29.63
N ALA A 134 30.30 -49.96 -28.32
CA ALA A 134 31.42 -49.45 -27.52
C ALA A 134 32.69 -50.21 -27.87
N THR A 135 33.71 -49.52 -28.38
CA THR A 135 35.09 -50.02 -28.42
C THR A 135 35.83 -49.44 -27.22
N LEU A 136 36.42 -50.30 -26.37
CA LEU A 136 37.26 -49.86 -25.26
C LEU A 136 38.62 -49.40 -25.81
N PRO A 137 39.08 -48.17 -25.54
CA PRO A 137 40.47 -47.80 -25.72
C PRO A 137 41.29 -48.24 -24.50
N ASP A 138 42.45 -48.84 -24.77
CA ASP A 138 43.46 -49.21 -23.77
C ASP A 138 43.90 -47.99 -22.95
N SER A 139 43.97 -48.17 -21.63
CA SER A 139 44.36 -47.12 -20.70
C SER A 139 45.87 -47.14 -20.49
N ASP A 140 46.60 -46.33 -21.28
CA ASP A 140 47.99 -45.99 -20.96
C ASP A 140 48.01 -44.90 -19.88
N THR A 141 48.48 -45.29 -18.71
CA THR A 141 48.76 -44.43 -17.56
C THR A 141 49.98 -43.54 -17.84
N ALA A 142 49.80 -42.22 -17.86
CA ALA A 142 50.92 -41.29 -17.73
C ALA A 142 50.57 -40.07 -16.85
N SER A 143 51.20 -40.12 -15.68
CA SER A 143 51.49 -39.13 -14.65
C SER A 143 51.00 -37.68 -14.75
N MET A 144 50.41 -37.31 -13.62
CA MET A 144 50.25 -35.99 -13.02
C MET A 144 51.51 -35.11 -13.09
N THR A 145 51.38 -33.85 -13.49
CA THR A 145 52.25 -32.74 -13.06
C THR A 145 51.42 -31.45 -13.00
N THR A 146 51.40 -30.83 -11.83
CA THR A 146 50.70 -29.57 -11.48
C THR A 146 51.56 -28.35 -11.84
N PRO A 147 50.98 -27.21 -12.25
CA PRO A 147 50.96 -26.03 -11.36
C PRO A 147 49.61 -25.26 -11.44
N ALA A 148 48.89 -25.07 -10.33
CA ALA A 148 48.91 -23.92 -9.42
C ALA A 148 47.61 -23.07 -9.55
N PRO A 149 47.09 -22.46 -8.46
CA PRO A 149 45.66 -22.23 -8.28
C PRO A 149 45.22 -20.86 -8.76
N ALA A 150 44.61 -20.80 -9.94
CA ALA A 150 43.79 -19.65 -10.35
C ALA A 150 42.33 -19.93 -9.99
N MET A 151 42.02 -19.88 -8.69
CA MET A 151 40.64 -19.64 -8.25
C MET A 151 40.32 -18.19 -8.59
N VAL A 152 39.86 -17.96 -9.82
CA VAL A 152 39.18 -16.71 -10.15
C VAL A 152 37.82 -16.78 -9.46
N ALA A 153 37.74 -16.14 -8.29
CA ALA A 153 36.49 -15.82 -7.65
C ALA A 153 35.69 -14.94 -8.63
N ALA A 154 34.69 -15.53 -9.27
CA ALA A 154 33.65 -14.78 -9.95
C ALA A 154 32.84 -14.04 -8.88
N VAL A 155 33.25 -12.81 -8.55
CA VAL A 155 32.41 -11.87 -7.81
C VAL A 155 31.43 -11.29 -8.81
N PRO A 156 30.12 -11.55 -8.73
CA PRO A 156 29.17 -10.82 -9.55
C PRO A 156 29.16 -9.37 -9.03
N ALA A 157 29.70 -8.45 -9.82
CA ALA A 157 29.60 -7.00 -9.63
C ALA A 157 28.16 -6.52 -9.89
N GLY A 158 27.22 -7.07 -9.12
CA GLY A 158 25.79 -6.81 -9.19
C GLY A 158 25.19 -6.84 -7.80
N LEU A 159 25.63 -5.94 -6.93
CA LEU A 159 24.92 -5.63 -5.70
C LEU A 159 23.68 -4.82 -6.07
N PRO A 160 22.44 -5.36 -5.95
CA PRO A 160 21.25 -4.57 -6.19
C PRO A 160 21.15 -3.53 -5.08
N ILE A 161 20.88 -2.27 -5.47
CA ILE A 161 20.54 -1.11 -4.62
C ILE A 161 19.64 -1.48 -3.43
N TRP A 162 18.79 -2.48 -3.60
CA TRP A 162 17.90 -3.04 -2.58
C TRP A 162 18.60 -3.56 -1.31
N THR A 163 19.81 -4.11 -1.40
CA THR A 163 20.54 -4.57 -0.21
C THR A 163 20.94 -3.40 0.70
N ALA A 164 21.41 -2.30 0.11
CA ALA A 164 21.69 -1.07 0.85
C ALA A 164 20.41 -0.43 1.44
N ALA A 165 19.30 -0.47 0.70
CA ALA A 165 18.02 0.03 1.18
C ALA A 165 17.48 -0.77 2.39
N MET A 166 17.61 -2.11 2.36
CA MET A 166 17.20 -2.97 3.48
C MET A 166 18.04 -2.74 4.74
N PHE A 167 19.34 -2.48 4.60
CA PHE A 167 20.20 -2.14 5.75
C PHE A 167 19.91 -0.73 6.31
N ALA A 168 19.50 0.21 5.47
CA ALA A 168 19.12 1.56 5.92
C ALA A 168 17.83 1.56 6.75
N GLU A 169 16.83 0.70 6.44
CA GLU A 169 15.62 0.58 7.26
C GLU A 169 15.86 -0.06 8.63
N GLN A 170 16.90 -0.89 8.77
CA GLN A 170 17.23 -1.58 10.02
C GLN A 170 18.16 -0.79 10.94
N ALA A 171 18.62 0.39 10.52
CA ALA A 171 19.42 1.26 11.37
C ALA A 171 18.52 1.91 12.44
N PRO A 172 18.72 1.63 13.74
CA PRO A 172 18.02 2.36 14.79
C PRO A 172 18.45 3.82 14.72
N VAL A 173 17.48 4.71 14.47
CA VAL A 173 17.67 6.16 14.57
C VAL A 173 17.99 6.53 16.01
N HIS A 174 19.27 6.53 16.36
CA HIS A 174 19.76 7.20 17.56
C HIS A 174 19.59 8.71 17.33
N PHE A 175 18.49 9.26 17.82
CA PHE A 175 18.39 10.70 18.02
C PHE A 175 19.50 11.09 18.99
N ALA A 176 20.49 11.84 18.52
CA ALA A 176 21.42 12.52 19.40
C ALA A 176 20.60 13.52 20.23
N SER A 177 20.28 13.14 21.47
CA SER A 177 19.81 14.07 22.48
C SER A 177 20.98 14.99 22.82
N THR A 178 21.10 16.11 22.11
CA THR A 178 21.87 17.23 22.64
C THR A 178 21.07 17.80 23.80
N ASP A 179 21.42 17.35 25.01
CA ASP A 179 21.03 17.99 26.25
C ASP A 179 21.46 19.46 26.18
N LEU A 180 20.47 20.34 26.00
CA LEU A 180 20.62 21.78 26.17
C LEU A 180 20.67 22.07 27.68
N LEU A 181 21.82 21.74 28.27
CA LEU A 181 22.18 22.17 29.61
C LEU A 181 22.99 23.47 29.53
N LEU A 182 22.48 24.46 30.26
CA LEU A 182 23.15 25.64 30.81
C LEU A 182 23.38 26.84 29.88
N THR A 183 22.50 27.83 29.99
CA THR A 183 22.93 29.17 30.43
C THR A 183 21.81 29.85 31.25
N SER A 184 21.71 29.50 32.53
CA SER A 184 21.20 30.42 33.54
C SER A 184 22.38 31.24 34.07
N ALA A 185 22.62 32.41 33.50
CA ALA A 185 23.46 33.44 34.10
C ALA A 185 23.16 34.84 33.50
N THR A 186 22.69 35.72 34.39
CA THR A 186 22.80 37.18 34.35
C THR A 186 22.06 37.95 33.25
N ARG A 187 20.85 38.46 33.55
CA ARG A 187 20.65 39.86 34.00
C ARG A 187 19.18 40.11 34.36
#